data_AF-A0A024TYX6-F1
#
_entry.id   AF-A0A024TYX6-F1
#
_cell.length_a   1.000
_cell.length_b   1.000
_cell.length_c   1.000
_cell.angle_alpha   90.00
_cell.angle_beta   90.00
_cell.angle_gamma   90.00
#
_symmetry.space_group_name_H-M   'P 1'
#
loop_
_entity.id
_entity.type
_entity.pdbx_description
1 polymer ?
#
loop_
_entity_poly.entity_id
_entity_poly.type
_entity_poly.pdbx_seq_one_letter_code
_entity_poly.pdbx_strand_id
1 'polypeptide(L)'
;MTVTGVRIPSWDSRLELRHQQRYTVFMMSVESTDSTWNLCKRYSEFRALHKALCPRFAAVRSLPFPPKRLFSSLSLRVIEQRRLGFETYMQALLALRPRPPELETFLSPRSANPDESMNDDLEDRMTATSHSPPVETDLFASSREPFDVEHKWSMDDFEVLKVLGKGSFGKVYLVCRKQSPSALYAMKVLKKRELIQRHQVDHTMTERDVMTVLDHPFVVTLRVAFQTRERLFMVSDFCIGGEIFFHLKKFRAFSETMVRFYAAELVAALGHLHSKGIVYRDLKPENVLLDADGHVRITDFGLAKSRVSALDGARTFCGTPEYLAPEMLIARKKKATYGFAVDWWSLGTLLFEMLTGWPPFFDKDVQRMCDNILHQPLTFPARFGLSSATKSLLRGLLERDPTTRLTEESLRQHPFFAGLNWTALVAKQIKPPFKPRVNSPTDLQNFDNEFTRTSVGTLTDNDTVGGDDDDDVDDFQGFSFTIPTTTANGSHPLPARKHPTNGARLQRGHSMS
;
A
#
# COMPACT_ATOMS: atom_id res chain seq x y z
N MET A 1 39.09 -1.67 -25.17
CA MET A 1 38.79 -2.80 -24.26
C MET A 1 37.46 -3.39 -24.70
N THR A 2 37.43 -4.67 -25.10
CA THR A 2 36.18 -5.29 -25.56
C THR A 2 35.51 -5.93 -24.35
N VAL A 3 34.38 -5.37 -23.91
CA VAL A 3 33.58 -6.01 -22.85
C VAL A 3 33.01 -7.33 -23.38
N THR A 4 33.27 -8.41 -22.65
CA THR A 4 32.85 -9.78 -22.97
C THR A 4 31.68 -10.24 -22.11
N GLY A 5 31.48 -9.66 -20.93
CA GLY A 5 30.41 -10.05 -20.02
C GLY A 5 30.01 -8.96 -19.03
N VAL A 6 28.76 -9.04 -18.56
CA VAL A 6 28.24 -8.25 -17.44
C VAL A 6 27.44 -9.18 -16.53
N ARG A 7 27.69 -9.09 -15.23
CA ARG A 7 26.90 -9.73 -14.17
C ARG A 7 26.47 -8.69 -13.16
N ILE A 8 25.28 -8.85 -12.60
CA ILE A 8 24.79 -7.98 -11.52
C ILE A 8 24.58 -8.89 -10.30
N PRO A 9 25.56 -9.05 -9.38
CA PRO A 9 25.45 -10.00 -8.27
C PRO A 9 24.21 -9.78 -7.40
N SER A 10 23.65 -10.86 -6.85
CA SER A 10 22.54 -10.79 -5.90
C SER A 10 22.93 -9.95 -4.68
N TRP A 11 21.94 -9.31 -4.07
CA TRP A 11 22.11 -8.41 -2.94
C TRP A 11 23.04 -8.98 -1.85
N ASP A 12 24.21 -8.38 -1.67
CA ASP A 12 25.15 -8.70 -0.58
C ASP A 12 25.07 -7.62 0.51
N SER A 13 24.72 -8.06 1.71
CA SER A 13 24.74 -7.28 2.96
C SER A 13 26.05 -6.53 3.23
N ARG A 14 27.18 -6.94 2.63
CA ARG A 14 28.50 -6.30 2.85
C ARG A 14 28.73 -5.04 2.01
N LEU A 15 27.93 -4.81 0.97
CA LEU A 15 28.06 -3.60 0.12
C LEU A 15 27.49 -2.34 0.76
N GLU A 16 26.68 -2.47 1.82
CA GLU A 16 26.14 -1.34 2.59
C GLU A 16 27.13 -0.76 3.61
N LEU A 17 28.26 -1.41 3.88
CA LEU A 17 29.25 -0.94 4.87
C LEU A 17 29.98 0.35 4.45
N ARG A 18 29.77 0.87 3.23
CA ARG A 18 30.50 2.06 2.76
C ARG A 18 29.70 3.33 2.52
N HIS A 19 28.36 3.33 2.37
CA HIS A 19 27.64 4.59 2.17
C HIS A 19 26.20 4.62 2.71
N GLN A 20 25.89 5.64 3.51
CA GLN A 20 24.57 6.03 4.01
C GLN A 20 23.65 6.56 2.86
N GLN A 21 23.28 5.73 1.87
CA GLN A 21 22.52 6.22 0.70
C GLN A 21 21.01 5.90 0.76
N ARG A 22 20.18 6.90 0.41
CA ARG A 22 18.69 6.88 0.43
C ARG A 22 18.04 6.32 -0.86
N TYR A 23 18.78 5.53 -1.65
CA TYR A 23 18.31 5.02 -2.96
C TYR A 23 18.93 3.65 -3.32
N THR A 24 18.24 2.87 -4.17
CA THR A 24 18.74 1.57 -4.65
C THR A 24 19.82 1.75 -5.71
N VAL A 25 20.98 1.14 -5.49
CA VAL A 25 22.11 1.07 -6.43
C VAL A 25 22.32 -0.37 -6.85
N PHE A 26 22.53 -0.62 -8.14
CA PHE A 26 22.89 -1.93 -8.67
C PHE A 26 24.39 -1.97 -8.92
N MET A 27 25.09 -2.84 -8.20
CA MET A 27 26.49 -3.13 -8.48
C MET A 27 26.56 -4.12 -9.65
N MET A 28 27.32 -3.79 -10.68
CA MET A 28 27.58 -4.63 -11.84
C MET A 28 29.05 -4.99 -11.88
N SER A 29 29.36 -6.27 -12.05
CA SER A 29 30.69 -6.77 -12.41
C SER A 29 30.78 -6.81 -13.94
N VAL A 30 31.74 -6.10 -14.51
CA VAL A 30 32.00 -6.02 -15.94
C VAL A 30 33.27 -6.79 -16.26
N GLU A 31 33.18 -7.71 -17.21
CA GLU A 31 34.27 -8.59 -17.63
C GLU A 31 34.74 -8.18 -19.03
N SER A 32 36.06 -8.11 -19.21
CA SER A 32 36.73 -7.95 -20.50
C SER A 32 37.72 -9.09 -20.72
N THR A 33 38.37 -9.14 -21.87
CA THR A 33 39.42 -10.12 -22.18
C THR A 33 40.56 -10.15 -21.16
N ASP A 34 40.89 -8.99 -20.59
CA ASP A 34 42.14 -8.83 -19.82
C ASP A 34 41.91 -8.30 -18.38
N SER A 35 40.66 -7.96 -18.01
CA SER A 35 40.35 -7.39 -16.69
C SER A 35 38.87 -7.51 -16.31
N THR A 36 38.60 -7.41 -15.00
CA THR A 36 37.24 -7.32 -14.43
C THR A 36 37.17 -6.12 -13.48
N TRP A 37 36.08 -5.34 -13.55
CA TRP A 37 35.85 -4.20 -12.65
C TRP A 37 34.39 -4.10 -12.22
N ASN A 38 34.13 -3.39 -11.12
CA ASN A 38 32.79 -3.17 -10.60
C ASN A 38 32.31 -1.74 -10.90
N LEU A 39 31.04 -1.61 -11.26
CA LEU A 39 30.35 -0.33 -11.46
C LEU A 39 29.08 -0.27 -10.62
N CYS A 40 28.77 0.90 -10.09
CA CYS A 40 27.50 1.16 -9.42
C CYS A 40 26.60 2.01 -10.33
N LYS A 41 25.38 1.54 -10.61
CA LYS A 41 24.42 2.24 -11.46
C LYS A 41 23.04 2.32 -10.81
N ARG A 42 22.40 3.48 -10.96
CA ARG A 42 21.00 3.70 -10.55
C ARG A 42 20.04 3.35 -11.69
N TYR A 43 18.78 3.05 -11.34
CA TYR A 43 17.70 2.82 -12.31
C TYR A 43 17.60 3.94 -13.37
N SER A 44 17.77 5.20 -12.96
CA SER A 44 17.75 6.37 -13.85
C SER A 44 18.83 6.31 -14.93
N GLU A 45 20.00 5.75 -14.63
CA GLU A 45 21.11 5.63 -15.57
C GLU A 45 20.83 4.53 -16.61
N PHE A 46 20.31 3.37 -16.19
CA PHE A 46 19.84 2.34 -17.13
C PHE A 46 18.74 2.87 -18.06
N ARG A 47 17.82 3.67 -17.51
CA ARG A 47 16.74 4.29 -18.30
C ARG A 47 17.25 5.32 -19.29
N ALA A 48 18.24 6.12 -18.89
CA ALA A 48 18.89 7.09 -19.78
C ALA A 48 19.57 6.38 -20.96
N LEU A 49 20.32 5.29 -20.69
CA LEU A 49 20.91 4.45 -21.73
C LEU A 49 19.83 3.89 -22.67
N HIS A 50 18.77 3.29 -22.12
CA HIS A 50 17.67 2.76 -22.94
C HIS A 50 17.02 3.83 -23.83
N LYS A 51 16.75 5.03 -23.29
CA LYS A 51 16.18 6.15 -24.06
C LYS A 51 17.11 6.62 -25.18
N ALA A 52 18.42 6.64 -24.95
CA ALA A 52 19.42 7.04 -25.95
C ALA A 52 19.53 6.03 -27.10
N LEU A 53 19.37 4.73 -26.80
CA LEU A 53 19.52 3.65 -27.79
C LEU A 53 18.26 3.43 -28.64
N CYS A 54 17.06 3.60 -28.07
CA CYS A 54 15.79 3.31 -28.77
C CYS A 54 15.60 4.00 -30.14
N PRO A 55 15.99 5.28 -30.35
CA PRO A 55 15.89 5.92 -31.66
C PRO A 55 16.86 5.35 -32.71
N ARG A 56 18.01 4.82 -32.26
CA ARG A 56 19.14 4.43 -33.13
C ARG A 56 19.17 2.93 -33.42
N PHE A 57 18.63 2.10 -32.52
CA PHE A 57 18.69 0.65 -32.61
C PHE A 57 17.28 0.05 -32.49
N ALA A 58 16.70 -0.34 -33.63
CA ALA A 58 15.34 -0.88 -33.68
C ALA A 58 15.18 -2.13 -32.78
N ALA A 59 16.21 -2.99 -32.71
CA ALA A 59 16.25 -4.17 -31.86
C ALA A 59 16.15 -3.84 -30.36
N VAL A 60 16.60 -2.65 -29.92
CA VAL A 60 16.51 -2.23 -28.51
C VAL A 60 15.07 -1.91 -28.12
N ARG A 61 14.22 -1.46 -29.05
CA ARG A 61 12.80 -1.17 -28.79
C ARG A 61 12.00 -2.43 -28.44
N SER A 62 12.43 -3.59 -28.92
CA SER A 62 11.80 -4.89 -28.64
C SER A 62 12.44 -5.64 -27.47
N LEU A 63 13.55 -5.15 -26.90
CA LEU A 63 14.15 -5.77 -25.72
C LEU A 63 13.27 -5.52 -24.48
N PRO A 64 13.07 -6.54 -23.63
CA PRO A 64 12.36 -6.36 -22.37
C PRO A 64 13.19 -5.47 -21.43
N PHE A 65 12.84 -4.19 -21.35
CA PHE A 65 13.45 -3.27 -20.38
C PHE A 65 12.68 -3.31 -19.06
N PRO A 66 13.34 -3.44 -17.90
CA PRO A 66 12.69 -3.51 -16.60
C PRO A 66 11.76 -2.30 -16.36
N PRO A 67 10.43 -2.51 -16.29
CA PRO A 67 9.49 -1.42 -16.11
C PRO A 67 9.68 -0.79 -14.72
N LYS A 68 9.47 0.52 -14.66
CA LYS A 68 9.24 1.22 -13.40
C LYS A 68 7.84 0.84 -12.92
N ARG A 69 7.65 -0.40 -12.45
CA ARG A 69 6.33 -0.86 -11.97
C ARG A 69 5.90 0.01 -10.80
N LEU A 70 4.70 0.56 -10.96
CA LEU A 70 3.93 1.37 -10.03
C LEU A 70 3.23 0.46 -9.03
N PHE A 71 3.93 0.19 -7.93
CA PHE A 71 3.43 -0.05 -6.58
C PHE A 71 4.63 0.27 -5.68
N SER A 72 4.44 0.92 -4.53
CA SER A 72 5.47 1.37 -3.55
C SER A 72 6.33 0.23 -2.96
N SER A 73 6.35 -0.94 -3.60
CA SER A 73 7.18 -2.09 -3.29
C SER A 73 8.62 -1.86 -3.71
N LEU A 74 9.39 -1.13 -2.89
CA LEU A 74 10.82 -1.40 -2.66
C LEU A 74 11.04 -2.72 -1.90
N SER A 75 10.20 -3.75 -2.13
CA SER A 75 10.52 -5.08 -1.64
C SER A 75 11.85 -5.51 -2.26
N LEU A 76 12.66 -6.23 -1.51
CA LEU A 76 13.85 -6.88 -2.07
C LEU A 76 13.50 -7.75 -3.28
N ARG A 77 12.24 -8.20 -3.40
CA ARG A 77 11.68 -8.87 -4.58
C ARG A 77 11.63 -7.97 -5.82
N VAL A 78 11.15 -6.73 -5.72
CA VAL A 78 11.17 -5.78 -6.85
C VAL A 78 12.60 -5.36 -7.19
N ILE A 79 13.46 -5.21 -6.19
CA ILE A 79 14.88 -4.90 -6.40
C ILE A 79 15.57 -6.07 -7.12
N GLU A 80 15.38 -7.31 -6.66
CA GLU A 80 15.98 -8.52 -7.26
C GLU A 80 15.39 -8.84 -8.64
N GLN A 81 14.09 -8.62 -8.86
CA GLN A 81 13.47 -8.77 -10.18
C GLN A 81 14.00 -7.71 -11.16
N ARG A 82 14.18 -6.47 -10.70
CA ARG A 82 14.82 -5.41 -11.50
C ARG A 82 16.28 -5.73 -11.76
N ARG A 83 17.00 -6.29 -10.79
CA ARG A 83 18.40 -6.76 -10.94
C ARG A 83 18.52 -7.78 -12.07
N LEU A 84 17.72 -8.86 -12.00
CA LEU A 84 17.66 -9.91 -13.03
C LEU A 84 17.30 -9.31 -14.40
N GLY A 85 16.29 -8.46 -14.43
CA GLY A 85 15.87 -7.81 -15.67
C GLY A 85 16.95 -6.90 -16.26
N PHE A 86 17.70 -6.17 -15.43
CA PHE A 86 18.82 -5.36 -15.88
C PHE A 86 19.99 -6.23 -16.37
N GLU A 87 20.30 -7.32 -15.68
CA GLU A 87 21.34 -8.25 -16.11
C GLU A 87 21.01 -8.85 -17.48
N THR A 88 19.79 -9.36 -17.68
CA THR A 88 19.31 -9.86 -18.99
C THR A 88 19.34 -8.77 -20.06
N TYR A 89 18.87 -7.56 -19.73
CA TYR A 89 18.89 -6.42 -20.66
C TYR A 89 20.32 -6.05 -21.09
N MET A 90 21.27 -6.00 -20.15
CA MET A 90 22.66 -5.69 -20.45
C MET A 90 23.34 -6.76 -21.30
N GLN A 91 23.08 -8.04 -21.01
CA GLN A 91 23.55 -9.16 -21.85
C GLN A 91 23.02 -9.07 -23.28
N ALA A 92 21.73 -8.73 -23.45
CA ALA A 92 21.14 -8.53 -24.76
C ALA A 92 21.77 -7.35 -25.52
N LEU A 93 22.08 -6.24 -24.83
CA LEU A 93 22.79 -5.12 -25.44
C LEU A 93 24.21 -5.48 -25.90
N LEU A 94 24.94 -6.31 -25.14
CA LEU A 94 26.29 -6.77 -25.50
C LEU A 94 26.30 -7.67 -26.75
N ALA A 95 25.19 -8.35 -27.03
CA ALA A 95 25.00 -9.21 -28.20
C ALA A 95 24.71 -8.42 -29.50
N LEU A 96 24.34 -7.14 -29.41
CA LEU A 96 24.04 -6.32 -30.60
C LEU A 96 25.27 -6.13 -31.50
N ARG A 97 25.04 -6.13 -32.82
CA ARG A 97 26.03 -5.84 -33.85
C ARG A 97 25.44 -4.86 -34.89
N PRO A 98 26.09 -3.71 -35.18
CA PRO A 98 27.25 -3.18 -34.46
C PRO A 98 26.91 -2.85 -33.00
N ARG A 99 27.90 -2.92 -32.11
CA ARG A 99 27.69 -2.64 -30.69
C ARG A 99 27.50 -1.13 -30.49
N PRO A 100 26.50 -0.67 -29.70
CA PRO A 100 26.31 0.76 -29.47
C PRO A 100 27.49 1.42 -28.72
N PRO A 101 28.02 2.55 -29.18
CA PRO A 101 29.11 3.25 -28.49
C PRO A 101 28.69 3.76 -27.10
N GLU A 102 27.42 4.13 -26.90
CA GLU A 102 26.89 4.56 -25.61
C GLU A 102 26.92 3.44 -24.56
N LEU A 103 26.83 2.18 -25.00
CA LEU A 103 26.97 1.01 -24.11
C LEU A 103 28.41 0.90 -23.59
N GLU A 104 29.40 1.11 -24.44
CA GLU A 104 30.81 1.08 -24.05
C GLU A 104 31.12 2.22 -23.06
N THR A 105 30.57 3.42 -23.28
CA THR A 105 30.67 4.52 -22.30
C THR A 105 29.99 4.19 -20.97
N PHE A 106 28.83 3.52 -21.01
CA PHE A 106 28.11 3.12 -19.81
C PHE A 106 28.87 2.10 -18.96
N LEU A 107 29.65 1.23 -19.61
CA LEU A 107 30.41 0.13 -19.02
C LEU A 107 31.88 0.46 -18.74
N SER A 108 32.39 1.60 -19.21
CA SER A 108 33.78 1.99 -18.99
C SER A 108 34.06 2.25 -17.49
N PRO A 109 35.24 1.86 -16.98
CA PRO A 109 35.69 2.29 -15.66
C PRO A 109 35.80 3.81 -15.70
N ARG A 110 34.98 4.53 -14.92
CA ARG A 110 35.23 5.97 -14.72
C ARG A 110 36.58 6.10 -14.02
N SER A 111 37.42 7.05 -14.45
CA SER A 111 38.61 7.38 -13.69
C SER A 111 38.18 7.76 -12.27
N ALA A 112 38.91 7.26 -11.29
CA ALA A 112 38.68 7.58 -9.90
C ALA A 112 38.87 9.08 -9.67
N ASN A 113 37.77 9.82 -9.66
CA ASN A 113 37.58 11.03 -8.86
C ASN A 113 36.21 10.90 -8.20
N PRO A 114 36.13 10.55 -6.90
CA PRO A 114 34.87 10.48 -6.18
C PRO A 114 34.19 11.85 -5.96
N ASP A 115 34.77 12.96 -6.43
CA ASP A 115 34.48 14.30 -5.91
C ASP A 115 33.97 15.35 -6.92
N GLU A 116 33.61 14.98 -8.15
CA GLU A 116 33.04 15.94 -9.13
C GLU A 116 31.60 15.61 -9.59
N SER A 117 30.80 15.04 -8.68
CA SER A 117 29.35 15.23 -8.75
C SER A 117 28.72 15.56 -7.39
N MET A 118 29.56 15.94 -6.42
CA MET A 118 29.13 16.64 -5.22
C MET A 118 29.21 18.14 -5.48
N ASN A 119 28.14 18.70 -6.05
CA ASN A 119 27.76 20.10 -5.85
C ASN A 119 26.31 20.24 -6.26
N ASP A 120 25.42 19.99 -5.29
CA ASP A 120 24.18 20.77 -5.16
C ASP A 120 23.46 20.61 -3.80
N ASP A 121 24.04 19.95 -2.78
CA ASP A 121 23.32 19.71 -1.51
C ASP A 121 24.17 19.97 -0.25
N LEU A 122 25.17 20.86 -0.31
CA LEU A 122 26.06 21.19 0.83
C LEU A 122 26.17 22.71 1.10
N GLU A 123 25.03 23.38 1.16
CA GLU A 123 24.87 24.62 1.93
C GLU A 123 23.58 24.54 2.74
N ASP A 124 23.57 23.75 3.82
CA ASP A 124 22.91 24.18 5.06
C ASP A 124 23.22 23.21 6.21
N ARG A 125 24.39 23.38 6.85
CA ARG A 125 24.64 22.89 8.22
C ARG A 125 26.00 23.32 8.73
N MET A 126 26.09 24.56 9.19
CA MET A 126 26.94 24.92 10.34
C MET A 126 26.64 26.36 10.79
N THR A 127 25.60 26.52 11.60
CA THR A 127 25.63 27.44 12.75
C THR A 127 24.78 26.83 13.86
N ALA A 128 25.45 26.10 14.75
CA ALA A 128 24.92 25.90 16.10
C ALA A 128 25.25 27.17 16.89
N THR A 129 24.25 27.97 17.21
CA THR A 129 24.15 28.73 18.47
C THR A 129 22.83 29.49 18.51
N SER A 130 21.87 28.95 19.26
CA SER A 130 21.18 29.65 20.34
C SER A 130 20.00 28.80 20.78
N HIS A 131 19.92 28.58 22.08
CA HIS A 131 18.82 27.88 22.73
C HIS A 131 17.48 28.55 22.39
N SER A 132 16.57 27.78 21.82
CA SER A 132 15.13 28.02 21.91
C SER A 132 14.46 26.65 22.14
N PRO A 133 13.47 26.56 23.04
CA PRO A 133 12.84 25.28 23.36
C PRO A 133 12.13 24.74 22.11
N PRO A 134 11.97 23.40 21.99
CA PRO A 134 11.11 22.87 20.94
C PRO A 134 9.71 23.43 21.18
N VAL A 135 9.18 24.14 20.18
CA VAL A 135 7.81 24.60 20.17
C VAL A 135 6.92 23.35 20.06
N GLU A 136 6.60 22.75 21.20
CA GLU A 136 5.46 21.86 21.39
C GLU A 136 4.18 22.71 21.33
N THR A 137 3.88 23.27 20.17
CA THR A 137 2.51 23.69 19.85
C THR A 137 2.00 22.76 18.78
N ASP A 138 1.09 21.90 19.20
CA ASP A 138 0.04 21.23 18.45
C ASP A 138 -0.09 21.53 16.94
N LEU A 139 0.92 21.17 16.14
CA LEU A 139 0.92 21.36 14.69
C LEU A 139 -0.18 20.55 13.98
N PHE A 140 -0.88 19.66 14.72
CA PHE A 140 -1.82 18.68 14.20
C PHE A 140 -3.18 18.65 14.91
N ALA A 141 -3.40 19.33 16.06
CA ALA A 141 -4.75 19.65 16.52
C ALA A 141 -5.33 20.83 15.73
N SER A 142 -5.48 20.62 14.43
CA SER A 142 -6.62 21.22 13.77
C SER A 142 -7.83 20.41 14.22
N SER A 143 -8.69 21.02 15.03
CA SER A 143 -10.08 20.60 15.13
C SER A 143 -10.59 20.48 13.70
N ARG A 144 -10.66 19.24 13.19
CA ARG A 144 -11.06 19.01 11.80
C ARG A 144 -12.48 19.48 11.67
N GLU A 145 -12.65 20.66 11.07
CA GLU A 145 -13.96 21.24 10.81
C GLU A 145 -14.86 20.18 10.19
N PRO A 146 -16.07 19.98 10.74
CA PRO A 146 -16.97 18.97 10.23
C PRO A 146 -17.27 19.23 8.75
N PHE A 147 -17.58 18.15 8.03
CA PHE A 147 -18.11 18.27 6.68
C PHE A 147 -19.61 18.54 6.81
N ASP A 148 -20.07 19.60 6.16
CA ASP A 148 -21.49 19.90 6.06
C ASP A 148 -22.19 18.84 5.20
N VAL A 149 -23.19 18.18 5.79
CA VAL A 149 -23.99 17.11 5.18
C VAL A 149 -24.91 17.64 4.07
N GLU A 150 -25.30 18.91 4.13
CA GLU A 150 -26.16 19.54 3.12
C GLU A 150 -25.36 20.09 1.93
N HIS A 151 -24.05 20.33 2.12
CA HIS A 151 -23.19 20.85 1.07
C HIS A 151 -22.94 19.82 -0.04
N LYS A 152 -23.13 20.25 -1.29
CA LYS A 152 -22.81 19.44 -2.48
C LYS A 152 -21.33 19.58 -2.82
N TRP A 153 -20.52 18.70 -2.23
CA TRP A 153 -19.07 18.69 -2.40
C TRP A 153 -18.63 18.45 -3.85
N SER A 154 -17.65 19.24 -4.30
CA SER A 154 -17.02 19.13 -5.62
C SER A 154 -15.50 19.33 -5.54
N MET A 155 -14.80 19.21 -6.68
CA MET A 155 -13.38 19.54 -6.75
C MET A 155 -13.08 21.02 -6.49
N ASP A 156 -14.05 21.92 -6.63
CA ASP A 156 -13.87 23.34 -6.37
C ASP A 156 -13.67 23.65 -4.88
N ASP A 157 -14.07 22.75 -3.99
CA ASP A 157 -13.90 22.87 -2.54
C ASP A 157 -12.47 22.51 -2.07
N PHE A 158 -11.67 21.89 -2.93
CA PHE A 158 -10.36 21.34 -2.59
C PHE A 158 -9.23 21.96 -3.41
N GLU A 159 -8.09 22.15 -2.75
CA GLU A 159 -6.83 22.44 -3.41
C GLU A 159 -5.94 21.19 -3.39
N VAL A 160 -5.36 20.85 -4.54
CA VAL A 160 -4.56 19.65 -4.70
C VAL A 160 -3.09 20.01 -4.51
N LEU A 161 -2.47 19.44 -3.48
CA LEU A 161 -1.13 19.82 -3.06
C LEU A 161 -0.06 18.91 -3.67
N LYS A 162 -0.21 17.58 -3.51
CA LYS A 162 0.80 16.59 -3.93
C LYS A 162 0.15 15.26 -4.31
N VAL A 163 0.86 14.46 -5.12
CA VAL A 163 0.50 13.05 -5.34
C VAL A 163 1.10 12.20 -4.22
N LEU A 164 0.25 11.47 -3.49
CA LEU A 164 0.67 10.55 -2.43
C LEU A 164 0.93 9.14 -2.97
N GLY A 165 0.16 8.72 -3.97
CA GLY A 165 0.27 7.38 -4.54
C GLY A 165 -0.51 7.21 -5.83
N LYS A 166 -0.30 6.06 -6.49
CA LYS A 166 -1.03 5.67 -7.70
C LYS A 166 -1.44 4.21 -7.59
N GLY A 167 -2.74 3.96 -7.72
CA GLY A 167 -3.33 2.63 -7.75
C GLY A 167 -3.68 2.17 -9.17
N SER A 168 -4.30 1.00 -9.25
CA SER A 168 -4.65 0.31 -10.50
C SER A 168 -5.67 1.05 -11.38
N PHE A 169 -6.51 1.89 -10.77
CA PHE A 169 -7.65 2.57 -11.43
C PHE A 169 -7.66 4.09 -11.15
N GLY A 170 -6.60 4.61 -10.52
CA GLY A 170 -6.64 5.96 -9.97
C GLY A 170 -5.37 6.42 -9.26
N LYS A 171 -5.46 7.60 -8.66
CA LYS A 171 -4.37 8.24 -7.91
C LYS A 171 -4.90 8.70 -6.55
N VAL A 172 -3.99 8.79 -5.59
CA VAL A 172 -4.26 9.37 -4.27
C VAL A 172 -3.50 10.67 -4.16
N TYR A 173 -4.19 11.73 -3.81
CA TYR A 173 -3.65 13.08 -3.68
C TYR A 173 -3.73 13.55 -2.23
N LEU A 174 -2.74 14.35 -1.82
CA LEU A 174 -2.85 15.21 -0.65
C LEU A 174 -3.63 16.44 -1.09
N VAL A 175 -4.70 16.75 -0.37
CA VAL A 175 -5.54 17.92 -0.62
C VAL A 175 -5.77 18.69 0.68
N CYS A 176 -6.07 19.98 0.57
CA CYS A 176 -6.68 20.74 1.66
C CYS A 176 -8.04 21.28 1.24
N ARG A 177 -8.89 21.60 2.22
CA ARG A 177 -10.13 22.37 1.97
C ARG A 177 -9.75 23.81 1.69
N LYS A 178 -10.25 24.44 0.61
CA LYS A 178 -9.94 25.85 0.31
C LYS A 178 -10.37 26.81 1.43
N GLN A 179 -11.50 26.51 2.07
CA GLN A 179 -12.01 27.27 3.23
C GLN A 179 -11.22 27.02 4.52
N SER A 180 -10.41 25.95 4.57
CA SER A 180 -9.61 25.58 5.74
C SER A 180 -8.29 24.95 5.28
N PRO A 181 -7.32 25.75 4.80
CA PRO A 181 -6.09 25.23 4.19
C PRO A 181 -5.22 24.37 5.12
N SER A 182 -5.39 24.48 6.44
CA SER A 182 -4.74 23.65 7.45
C SER A 182 -5.34 22.24 7.57
N ALA A 183 -6.56 22.03 7.09
CA ALA A 183 -7.25 20.74 7.13
C ALA A 183 -6.84 19.88 5.93
N LEU A 184 -5.91 18.95 6.18
CA LEU A 184 -5.34 18.07 5.16
C LEU A 184 -6.07 16.72 5.09
N TYR A 185 -6.27 16.25 3.86
CA TYR A 185 -6.97 15.00 3.57
C TYR A 185 -6.27 14.21 2.46
N ALA A 186 -6.54 12.90 2.41
CA ALA A 186 -6.17 12.05 1.30
C ALA A 186 -7.38 11.90 0.37
N MET A 187 -7.22 12.25 -0.90
CA MET A 187 -8.26 12.14 -1.92
C MET A 187 -7.91 11.05 -2.93
N LYS A 188 -8.63 9.93 -2.91
CA LYS A 188 -8.55 8.87 -3.92
C LYS A 188 -9.46 9.24 -5.09
N VAL A 189 -8.88 9.39 -6.27
CA VAL A 189 -9.58 9.75 -7.52
C VAL A 189 -9.52 8.56 -8.47
N LEU A 190 -10.69 8.05 -8.86
CA LEU A 190 -10.85 6.89 -9.74
C LEU A 190 -11.55 7.33 -11.04
N LYS A 191 -11.20 6.72 -12.17
CA LYS A 191 -11.87 6.99 -13.45
C LYS A 191 -12.98 5.99 -13.71
N LYS A 192 -14.22 6.46 -13.91
CA LYS A 192 -15.40 5.61 -14.16
C LYS A 192 -15.18 4.66 -15.34
N ARG A 193 -14.66 5.16 -16.46
CA ARG A 193 -14.36 4.36 -17.66
C ARG A 193 -13.41 3.19 -17.37
N GLU A 194 -12.37 3.39 -16.57
CA GLU A 194 -11.41 2.31 -16.24
C GLU A 194 -12.04 1.27 -15.30
N LEU A 195 -12.94 1.69 -14.40
CA LEU A 195 -13.68 0.79 -13.51
C LEU A 195 -14.68 -0.08 -14.26
N ILE A 196 -15.47 0.52 -15.17
CA ILE A 196 -16.44 -0.18 -16.02
C ILE A 196 -15.72 -1.21 -16.91
N GLN A 197 -14.68 -0.78 -17.63
CA GLN A 197 -13.91 -1.65 -18.53
C GLN A 197 -13.31 -2.87 -17.84
N ARG A 198 -13.05 -2.79 -16.53
CA ARG A 198 -12.41 -3.85 -15.74
C ARG A 198 -13.39 -4.54 -14.77
N HIS A 199 -14.69 -4.30 -14.92
CA HIS A 199 -15.75 -4.87 -14.09
C HIS A 199 -15.51 -4.66 -12.58
N GLN A 200 -15.11 -3.43 -12.18
CA GLN A 200 -14.82 -3.08 -10.78
C GLN A 200 -15.88 -2.20 -10.12
N VAL A 201 -16.99 -1.88 -10.80
CA VAL A 201 -18.08 -1.04 -10.30
C VAL A 201 -18.55 -1.52 -8.91
N ASP A 202 -18.95 -2.78 -8.80
CA ASP A 202 -19.46 -3.35 -7.55
C ASP A 202 -18.44 -3.33 -6.41
N HIS A 203 -17.15 -3.56 -6.72
CA HIS A 203 -16.08 -3.50 -5.72
C HIS A 203 -15.88 -2.07 -5.22
N THR A 204 -15.92 -1.07 -6.11
CA THR A 204 -15.80 0.34 -5.72
C THR A 204 -17.00 0.83 -4.92
N MET A 205 -18.22 0.45 -5.29
CA MET A 205 -19.42 0.75 -4.49
C MET A 205 -19.37 0.08 -3.12
N THR A 206 -18.94 -1.19 -3.07
CA THR A 206 -18.76 -1.92 -1.81
C THR A 206 -17.67 -1.30 -0.93
N GLU A 207 -16.53 -0.89 -1.49
CA GLU A 207 -15.46 -0.19 -0.79
C GLU A 207 -16.01 1.06 -0.09
N ARG A 208 -16.72 1.90 -0.86
CA ARG A 208 -17.35 3.10 -0.35
C ARG A 208 -18.34 2.77 0.77
N ASP A 209 -19.27 1.84 0.54
CA ASP A 209 -20.30 1.46 1.51
C ASP A 209 -19.70 0.93 2.82
N VAL A 210 -18.67 0.07 2.74
CA VAL A 210 -17.93 -0.42 3.91
C VAL A 210 -17.35 0.74 4.71
N MET A 211 -16.70 1.70 4.05
CA MET A 211 -16.10 2.83 4.74
C MET A 211 -17.12 3.75 5.42
N THR A 212 -18.38 3.80 4.96
CA THR A 212 -19.42 4.66 5.58
C THR A 212 -19.88 4.19 6.97
N VAL A 213 -19.73 2.89 7.28
CA VAL A 213 -20.20 2.30 8.56
C VAL A 213 -19.08 2.06 9.57
N LEU A 214 -17.83 2.31 9.17
CA LEU A 214 -16.66 2.11 10.01
C LEU A 214 -16.29 3.40 10.75
N ASP A 215 -16.48 3.35 12.06
CA ASP A 215 -15.99 4.38 12.98
C ASP A 215 -15.08 3.74 14.04
N HIS A 216 -13.77 3.87 13.87
CA HIS A 216 -12.79 3.31 14.80
C HIS A 216 -11.45 4.08 14.74
N PRO A 217 -10.79 4.37 15.88
CA PRO A 217 -9.57 5.19 15.95
C PRO A 217 -8.38 4.66 15.13
N PHE A 218 -8.38 3.35 14.84
CA PHE A 218 -7.33 2.64 14.08
C PHE A 218 -7.76 2.26 12.66
N VAL A 219 -8.82 2.89 12.15
CA VAL A 219 -9.31 2.75 10.78
C VAL A 219 -9.33 4.15 10.13
N VAL A 220 -8.99 4.24 8.85
CA VAL A 220 -9.14 5.48 8.09
C VAL A 220 -10.62 5.79 7.90
N THR A 221 -11.04 6.98 8.32
CA THR A 221 -12.42 7.46 8.17
C THR A 221 -12.62 8.09 6.79
N LEU A 222 -13.65 7.65 6.06
CA LEU A 222 -14.15 8.35 4.88
C LEU A 222 -14.93 9.59 5.34
N ARG A 223 -14.53 10.77 4.86
CA ARG A 223 -15.14 12.05 5.23
C ARG A 223 -16.21 12.46 4.23
N VAL A 224 -15.88 12.39 2.95
CA VAL A 224 -16.83 12.66 1.88
C VAL A 224 -16.49 11.83 0.66
N ALA A 225 -17.50 11.41 -0.07
CA ALA A 225 -17.40 10.86 -1.40
C ALA A 225 -18.30 11.66 -2.34
N PHE A 226 -17.82 11.96 -3.53
CA PHE A 226 -18.58 12.66 -4.57
C PHE A 226 -18.11 12.19 -5.96
N GLN A 227 -18.81 12.61 -7.00
CA GLN A 227 -18.51 12.17 -8.36
C GLN A 227 -18.76 13.26 -9.39
N THR A 228 -18.03 13.17 -10.50
CA THR A 228 -18.33 13.90 -11.75
C THR A 228 -18.79 12.90 -12.81
N ARG A 229 -19.06 13.39 -14.02
CA ARG A 229 -19.38 12.53 -15.17
C ARG A 229 -18.31 11.47 -15.43
N GLU A 230 -17.03 11.79 -15.20
CA GLU A 230 -15.92 10.90 -15.56
C GLU A 230 -15.24 10.22 -14.36
N ARG A 231 -15.42 10.74 -13.15
CA ARG A 231 -14.57 10.40 -12.00
C ARG A 231 -15.34 10.22 -10.70
N LEU A 232 -14.78 9.38 -9.84
CA LEU A 232 -15.20 9.20 -8.46
C LEU A 232 -14.13 9.71 -7.51
N PHE A 233 -14.55 10.34 -6.42
CA PHE A 233 -13.68 10.97 -5.43
C PHE A 233 -14.04 10.45 -4.05
N MET A 234 -13.05 9.94 -3.31
CA MET A 234 -13.18 9.56 -1.90
C MET A 234 -12.15 10.33 -1.10
N VAL A 235 -12.62 11.19 -0.21
CA VAL A 235 -11.80 12.04 0.66
C VAL A 235 -11.81 11.44 2.06
N SER A 236 -10.63 11.11 2.57
CA SER A 236 -10.44 10.45 3.86
C SER A 236 -9.36 11.12 4.69
N ASP A 237 -9.22 10.67 5.94
CA ASP A 237 -8.17 11.12 6.84
C ASP A 237 -6.77 10.93 6.24
N PHE A 238 -5.99 12.02 6.20
CA PHE A 238 -4.58 11.94 5.84
C PHE A 238 -3.74 11.42 7.01
N CYS A 239 -2.94 10.38 6.75
CA CYS A 239 -2.03 9.75 7.72
C CYS A 239 -0.58 10.10 7.35
N ILE A 240 -0.06 11.19 7.92
CA ILE A 240 1.26 11.75 7.59
C ILE A 240 2.46 10.84 7.95
N GLY A 241 2.23 9.87 8.84
CA GLY A 241 3.25 8.89 9.21
C GLY A 241 3.57 7.90 8.09
N GLY A 242 2.77 7.84 7.01
CA GLY A 242 3.03 6.96 5.86
C GLY A 242 2.78 5.48 6.15
N GLU A 243 3.22 4.60 5.25
CA GLU A 243 2.97 3.16 5.32
C GLU A 243 3.91 2.46 6.33
N ILE A 244 3.41 1.50 7.10
CA ILE A 244 4.25 0.58 7.91
C ILE A 244 5.32 -0.07 7.05
N PHE A 245 4.99 -0.39 5.80
CA PHE A 245 5.94 -0.91 4.82
C PHE A 245 7.19 -0.03 4.62
N PHE A 246 7.02 1.29 4.55
CA PHE A 246 8.13 2.22 4.40
C PHE A 246 9.06 2.14 5.62
N HIS A 247 8.48 2.12 6.81
CA HIS A 247 9.23 2.01 8.07
C HIS A 247 9.90 0.64 8.19
N LEU A 248 9.20 -0.46 7.90
CA LEU A 248 9.74 -1.81 8.00
C LEU A 248 10.96 -1.99 7.11
N LYS A 249 10.99 -1.42 5.91
CA LYS A 249 12.19 -1.43 5.05
C LYS A 249 13.37 -0.70 5.67
N LYS A 250 13.12 0.42 6.35
CA LYS A 250 14.15 1.23 7.01
C LYS A 250 14.70 0.55 8.26
N PHE A 251 13.82 -0.04 9.07
CA PHE A 251 14.19 -0.74 10.30
C PHE A 251 14.69 -2.18 10.06
N ARG A 252 14.38 -2.77 8.89
CA ARG A 252 14.58 -4.19 8.52
C ARG A 252 13.71 -5.18 9.32
N ALA A 253 13.60 -4.96 10.62
CA ALA A 253 12.69 -5.65 11.53
C ALA A 253 12.37 -4.71 12.70
N PHE A 254 11.17 -4.86 13.27
CA PHE A 254 10.73 -4.16 14.47
C PHE A 254 11.01 -4.99 15.71
N SER A 255 11.14 -4.31 16.86
CA SER A 255 11.25 -4.97 18.16
C SER A 255 9.92 -5.63 18.56
N GLU A 256 9.97 -6.65 19.42
CA GLU A 256 8.75 -7.27 19.95
C GLU A 256 7.84 -6.24 20.64
N THR A 257 8.40 -5.23 21.31
CA THR A 257 7.63 -4.14 21.92
C THR A 257 6.85 -3.33 20.88
N MET A 258 7.48 -2.96 19.77
CA MET A 258 6.81 -2.26 18.66
C MET A 258 5.72 -3.13 18.03
N VAL A 259 6.04 -4.39 17.74
CA VAL A 259 5.10 -5.35 17.14
C VAL A 259 3.93 -5.60 18.07
N ARG A 260 4.16 -5.70 19.38
CA ARG A 260 3.10 -5.87 20.37
C ARG A 260 2.12 -4.71 20.39
N PHE A 261 2.63 -3.48 20.32
CA PHE A 261 1.78 -2.29 20.27
C PHE A 261 0.93 -2.28 19.00
N TYR A 262 1.53 -2.39 17.82
CA TYR A 262 0.81 -2.37 16.55
C TYR A 262 -0.14 -3.57 16.40
N ALA A 263 0.26 -4.76 16.87
CA ALA A 263 -0.60 -5.94 16.87
C ALA A 263 -1.87 -5.69 17.68
N ALA A 264 -1.77 -5.04 18.84
CA ALA A 264 -2.95 -4.77 19.66
C ALA A 264 -3.91 -3.79 18.98
N GLU A 265 -3.40 -2.73 18.36
CA GLU A 265 -4.24 -1.77 17.62
C GLU A 265 -4.91 -2.42 16.41
N LEU A 266 -4.18 -3.27 15.68
CA LEU A 266 -4.72 -4.04 14.56
C LEU A 266 -5.77 -5.06 15.01
N VAL A 267 -5.58 -5.72 16.15
CA VAL A 267 -6.60 -6.63 16.73
C VAL A 267 -7.89 -5.85 17.05
N ALA A 268 -7.77 -4.67 17.67
CA ALA A 268 -8.94 -3.83 17.96
C ALA A 268 -9.64 -3.36 16.67
N ALA A 269 -8.88 -2.94 15.66
CA ALA A 269 -9.42 -2.52 14.38
C ALA A 269 -10.16 -3.66 13.65
N LEU A 270 -9.53 -4.83 13.51
CA LEU A 270 -10.14 -5.99 12.86
C LEU A 270 -11.38 -6.49 13.62
N GLY A 271 -11.32 -6.51 14.95
CA GLY A 271 -12.48 -6.85 15.79
C GLY A 271 -13.68 -5.94 15.52
N HIS A 272 -13.44 -4.63 15.37
CA HIS A 272 -14.49 -3.68 14.99
C HIS A 272 -15.09 -3.99 13.61
N LEU A 273 -14.27 -4.26 12.60
CA LEU A 273 -14.75 -4.66 11.27
C LEU A 273 -15.61 -5.93 11.35
N HIS A 274 -15.12 -6.96 12.06
CA HIS A 274 -15.81 -8.24 12.22
C HIS A 274 -17.15 -8.05 12.96
N SER A 275 -17.20 -7.18 13.97
CA SER A 275 -18.43 -6.83 14.69
C SER A 275 -19.51 -6.20 13.80
N LYS A 276 -19.10 -5.59 12.67
CA LYS A 276 -19.99 -5.02 11.63
C LYS A 276 -20.33 -6.01 10.51
N GLY A 277 -19.92 -7.27 10.63
CA GLY A 277 -20.15 -8.27 9.58
C GLY A 277 -19.20 -8.11 8.39
N ILE A 278 -18.04 -7.47 8.55
CA ILE A 278 -17.13 -7.10 7.46
C ILE A 278 -15.81 -7.85 7.61
N VAL A 279 -15.40 -8.58 6.57
CA VAL A 279 -14.06 -9.18 6.46
C VAL A 279 -13.17 -8.28 5.58
N TYR A 280 -11.91 -8.09 5.97
CA TYR A 280 -11.01 -7.12 5.32
C TYR A 280 -10.24 -7.70 4.11
N ARG A 281 -9.63 -8.89 4.27
CA ARG A 281 -8.99 -9.72 3.21
C ARG A 281 -7.74 -9.17 2.51
N ASP A 282 -7.20 -8.02 2.90
CA ASP A 282 -5.97 -7.47 2.31
C ASP A 282 -5.04 -6.82 3.35
N LEU A 283 -4.90 -7.45 4.53
CA LEU A 283 -3.98 -6.97 5.55
C LEU A 283 -2.53 -7.26 5.17
N LYS A 284 -1.76 -6.19 5.01
CA LYS A 284 -0.35 -6.18 4.62
C LYS A 284 0.32 -4.85 5.02
N PRO A 285 1.66 -4.76 5.07
CA PRO A 285 2.37 -3.55 5.49
C PRO A 285 1.99 -2.28 4.71
N GLU A 286 1.63 -2.41 3.43
CA GLU A 286 1.25 -1.28 2.56
C GLU A 286 -0.11 -0.68 2.94
N ASN A 287 -1.00 -1.47 3.53
CA ASN A 287 -2.37 -1.05 3.87
C ASN A 287 -2.52 -0.65 5.36
N VAL A 288 -1.41 -0.61 6.10
CA VAL A 288 -1.37 -0.12 7.48
C VAL A 288 -0.57 1.18 7.49
N LEU A 289 -1.25 2.29 7.75
CA LEU A 289 -0.63 3.61 7.83
C LEU A 289 -0.31 3.98 9.28
N LEU A 290 0.56 4.98 9.46
CA LEU A 290 0.77 5.64 10.75
C LEU A 290 0.21 7.06 10.72
N ASP A 291 -0.49 7.47 11.77
CA ASP A 291 -0.83 8.88 11.97
C ASP A 291 0.36 9.70 12.51
N ALA A 292 0.14 10.98 12.81
CA ALA A 292 1.21 11.89 13.25
C ALA A 292 1.84 11.48 14.59
N ASP A 293 1.11 10.77 15.44
CA ASP A 293 1.56 10.34 16.75
C ASP A 293 2.16 8.93 16.74
N GLY A 294 1.90 8.15 15.68
CA GLY A 294 2.43 6.81 15.48
C GLY A 294 1.44 5.69 15.80
N HIS A 295 0.14 6.00 15.87
CA HIS A 295 -0.90 4.97 15.92
C HIS A 295 -1.20 4.44 14.52
N VAL A 296 -1.53 3.15 14.42
CA VAL A 296 -1.88 2.53 13.13
C VAL A 296 -3.25 2.98 12.64
N ARG A 297 -3.41 3.04 11.32
CA ARG A 297 -4.70 3.20 10.64
C ARG A 297 -4.79 2.26 9.44
N ILE A 298 -5.74 1.34 9.46
CA ILE A 298 -6.04 0.47 8.32
C ILE A 298 -6.69 1.31 7.21
N THR A 299 -6.21 1.13 5.97
CA THR A 299 -6.71 1.82 4.77
C THR A 299 -7.05 0.82 3.65
N ASP A 300 -7.50 1.31 2.49
CA ASP A 300 -7.80 0.53 1.28
C ASP A 300 -8.76 -0.66 1.50
N PHE A 301 -10.06 -0.38 1.42
CA PHE A 301 -11.13 -1.36 1.63
C PHE A 301 -11.62 -2.00 0.33
N GLY A 302 -10.86 -1.85 -0.77
CA GLY A 302 -11.24 -2.34 -2.10
C GLY A 302 -11.49 -3.86 -2.18
N LEU A 303 -10.92 -4.63 -1.24
CA LEU A 303 -11.12 -6.07 -1.13
C LEU A 303 -11.99 -6.48 0.07
N ALA A 304 -12.56 -5.54 0.82
CA ALA A 304 -13.44 -5.87 1.93
C ALA A 304 -14.76 -6.51 1.45
N LYS A 305 -15.45 -7.23 2.35
CA LYS A 305 -16.77 -7.81 2.07
C LYS A 305 -17.65 -7.77 3.31
N SER A 306 -18.86 -7.22 3.17
CA SER A 306 -19.88 -7.23 4.22
C SER A 306 -20.74 -8.50 4.17
N ARG A 307 -21.56 -8.70 5.21
CA ARG A 307 -22.46 -9.86 5.40
C ARG A 307 -21.70 -11.18 5.50
N VAL A 308 -20.55 -11.12 6.16
CA VAL A 308 -19.69 -12.26 6.44
C VAL A 308 -19.83 -12.63 7.92
N SER A 309 -19.55 -13.88 8.24
CA SER A 309 -19.54 -14.45 9.59
C SER A 309 -18.15 -15.00 9.92
N ALA A 310 -17.97 -15.60 11.10
CA ALA A 310 -16.68 -16.11 11.54
C ALA A 310 -16.00 -17.07 10.53
N LEU A 311 -16.78 -17.97 9.92
CA LEU A 311 -16.26 -19.03 9.05
C LEU A 311 -16.88 -19.07 7.64
N ASP A 312 -17.88 -18.23 7.36
CA ASP A 312 -18.65 -18.27 6.10
C ASP A 312 -19.05 -16.87 5.62
N GLY A 313 -19.32 -16.70 4.32
CA GLY A 313 -19.90 -15.50 3.72
C GLY A 313 -19.11 -14.92 2.55
N ALA A 314 -17.84 -15.29 2.39
CA ALA A 314 -17.00 -14.87 1.26
C ALA A 314 -16.56 -16.06 0.40
N ARG A 315 -16.46 -15.85 -0.93
CA ARG A 315 -16.07 -16.89 -1.91
C ARG A 315 -14.98 -16.45 -2.88
N THR A 316 -14.85 -15.15 -3.09
CA THR A 316 -13.91 -14.58 -4.08
C THR A 316 -12.47 -14.90 -3.70
N PHE A 317 -11.67 -15.37 -4.64
CA PHE A 317 -10.23 -15.51 -4.42
C PHE A 317 -9.55 -14.16 -4.68
N CYS A 318 -9.04 -13.50 -3.63
CA CYS A 318 -8.42 -12.18 -3.69
C CYS A 318 -7.35 -12.03 -2.60
N GLY A 319 -6.65 -10.90 -2.59
CA GLY A 319 -5.60 -10.60 -1.62
C GLY A 319 -4.19 -10.75 -2.20
N THR A 320 -3.21 -10.41 -1.39
CA THR A 320 -1.79 -10.46 -1.77
C THR A 320 -1.22 -11.85 -1.48
N PRO A 321 -0.56 -12.54 -2.43
CA PRO A 321 -0.17 -13.95 -2.32
C PRO A 321 0.54 -14.35 -1.02
N GLU A 322 1.42 -13.48 -0.54
CA GLU A 322 2.22 -13.65 0.69
C GLU A 322 1.37 -13.74 1.97
N TYR A 323 0.14 -13.20 1.96
CA TYR A 323 -0.76 -13.09 3.12
C TYR A 323 -2.04 -13.93 2.97
N LEU A 324 -2.14 -14.73 1.91
CA LEU A 324 -3.31 -15.58 1.67
C LEU A 324 -3.43 -16.67 2.73
N ALA A 325 -4.62 -16.81 3.30
CA ALA A 325 -4.92 -17.89 4.22
C ALA A 325 -5.07 -19.24 3.50
N PRO A 326 -4.72 -20.38 4.14
CA PRO A 326 -4.83 -21.72 3.56
C PRO A 326 -6.24 -22.02 3.05
N GLU A 327 -7.27 -21.64 3.80
CA GLU A 327 -8.66 -21.88 3.44
C GLU A 327 -9.10 -21.10 2.19
N MET A 328 -8.48 -19.96 1.86
CA MET A 328 -8.76 -19.24 0.61
C MET A 328 -8.21 -20.01 -0.60
N LEU A 329 -7.02 -20.61 -0.46
CA LEU A 329 -6.42 -21.46 -1.49
C LEU A 329 -7.26 -22.74 -1.71
N ILE A 330 -7.77 -23.32 -0.61
CA ILE A 330 -8.64 -24.52 -0.65
C ILE A 330 -10.02 -24.16 -1.21
N ALA A 331 -10.63 -23.07 -0.77
CA ALA A 331 -11.94 -22.60 -1.22
C ALA A 331 -11.96 -22.33 -2.72
N ARG A 332 -10.88 -21.78 -3.29
CA ARG A 332 -10.73 -21.62 -4.73
C ARG A 332 -10.89 -22.94 -5.49
N LYS A 333 -10.31 -24.03 -4.98
CA LYS A 333 -10.38 -25.36 -5.59
C LYS A 333 -11.75 -26.03 -5.38
N LYS A 334 -12.33 -25.89 -4.18
CA LYS A 334 -13.55 -26.58 -3.76
C LYS A 334 -14.86 -25.78 -3.93
N LYS A 335 -14.78 -24.54 -4.44
CA LYS A 335 -15.90 -23.57 -4.47
C LYS A 335 -16.56 -23.34 -3.11
N ALA A 336 -15.82 -23.57 -2.03
CA ALA A 336 -16.25 -23.36 -0.66
C ALA A 336 -16.22 -21.87 -0.29
N THR A 337 -16.76 -21.55 0.87
CA THR A 337 -16.75 -20.21 1.46
C THR A 337 -15.70 -20.13 2.57
N TYR A 338 -15.40 -18.90 2.99
CA TYR A 338 -14.55 -18.59 4.13
C TYR A 338 -15.09 -17.33 4.84
N GLY A 339 -14.63 -17.09 6.07
CA GLY A 339 -15.09 -16.01 6.93
C GLY A 339 -13.96 -15.13 7.48
N PHE A 340 -14.20 -14.51 8.65
CA PHE A 340 -13.27 -13.61 9.34
C PHE A 340 -11.91 -14.22 9.69
N ALA A 341 -11.82 -15.54 9.83
CA ALA A 341 -10.58 -16.23 10.20
C ALA A 341 -9.39 -15.88 9.29
N VAL A 342 -9.63 -15.53 8.02
CA VAL A 342 -8.59 -15.14 7.06
C VAL A 342 -7.83 -13.89 7.50
N ASP A 343 -8.49 -12.94 8.17
CA ASP A 343 -7.85 -11.70 8.63
C ASP A 343 -6.88 -11.98 9.78
N TRP A 344 -7.19 -12.96 10.64
CA TRP A 344 -6.28 -13.39 11.71
C TRP A 344 -5.04 -14.09 11.16
N TRP A 345 -5.17 -14.85 10.07
CA TRP A 345 -4.01 -15.40 9.37
C TRP A 345 -3.13 -14.30 8.77
N SER A 346 -3.74 -13.34 8.06
CA SER A 346 -2.99 -12.21 7.48
C SER A 346 -2.34 -11.36 8.57
N LEU A 347 -2.97 -11.20 9.73
CA LEU A 347 -2.35 -10.59 10.91
C LEU A 347 -1.12 -11.38 11.34
N GLY A 348 -1.21 -12.70 11.53
CA GLY A 348 -0.06 -13.54 11.87
C GLY A 348 1.10 -13.41 10.89
N THR A 349 0.78 -13.32 9.60
CA THR A 349 1.76 -13.13 8.52
C THR A 349 2.44 -11.76 8.63
N LEU A 350 1.66 -10.70 8.80
CA LEU A 350 2.16 -9.33 9.00
C LEU A 350 3.02 -9.21 10.28
N LEU A 351 2.60 -9.81 11.39
CA LEU A 351 3.38 -9.79 12.64
C LEU A 351 4.72 -10.52 12.46
N PHE A 352 4.71 -11.68 11.81
CA PHE A 352 5.94 -12.42 11.51
C PHE A 352 6.89 -11.60 10.63
N GLU A 353 6.37 -10.94 9.60
CA GLU A 353 7.16 -10.08 8.73
C GLU A 353 7.71 -8.85 9.47
N MET A 354 6.92 -8.20 10.33
CA MET A 354 7.42 -7.10 11.15
C MET A 354 8.56 -7.55 12.07
N LEU A 355 8.51 -8.77 12.60
CA LEU A 355 9.54 -9.32 13.50
C LEU A 355 10.80 -9.82 12.78
N THR A 356 10.68 -10.25 11.51
CA THR A 356 11.76 -10.99 10.81
C THR A 356 12.19 -10.36 9.49
N GLY A 357 11.47 -9.35 9.02
CA GLY A 357 11.64 -8.70 7.73
C GLY A 357 11.09 -9.48 6.53
N TRP A 358 10.51 -10.67 6.73
CA TRP A 358 10.01 -11.54 5.65
C TRP A 358 8.73 -12.29 6.03
N PRO A 359 7.80 -12.54 5.10
CA PRO A 359 6.66 -13.41 5.35
C PRO A 359 7.09 -14.85 5.69
N PRO A 360 6.32 -15.60 6.51
CA PRO A 360 6.72 -16.89 7.06
C PRO A 360 6.91 -18.02 6.02
N PHE A 361 6.17 -17.97 4.91
CA PHE A 361 6.13 -19.04 3.89
C PHE A 361 6.62 -18.57 2.51
N PHE A 362 7.39 -17.48 2.48
CA PHE A 362 7.77 -16.80 1.24
C PHE A 362 8.57 -17.70 0.28
N ASP A 363 8.19 -17.70 -0.99
CA ASP A 363 8.98 -18.21 -2.11
C ASP A 363 8.89 -17.22 -3.28
N LYS A 364 9.92 -17.22 -4.15
CA LYS A 364 9.91 -16.38 -5.36
C LYS A 364 8.84 -16.84 -6.36
N ASP A 365 8.60 -18.14 -6.40
CA ASP A 365 7.56 -18.79 -7.19
C ASP A 365 6.25 -18.82 -6.40
N VAL A 366 5.19 -18.25 -6.99
CA VAL A 366 3.89 -18.11 -6.31
C VAL A 366 3.22 -19.46 -6.08
N GLN A 367 3.44 -20.46 -6.94
CA GLN A 367 2.85 -21.78 -6.76
C GLN A 367 3.52 -22.49 -5.58
N ARG A 368 4.86 -22.47 -5.52
CA ARG A 368 5.60 -22.99 -4.36
C ARG A 368 5.24 -22.27 -3.07
N MET A 369 5.07 -20.94 -3.11
CA MET A 369 4.60 -20.19 -1.94
C MET A 369 3.21 -20.63 -1.48
N CYS A 370 2.26 -20.85 -2.40
CA CYS A 370 0.95 -21.40 -2.07
C CYS A 370 1.08 -22.81 -1.44
N ASP A 371 1.95 -23.66 -1.98
CA ASP A 371 2.20 -24.99 -1.44
C ASP A 371 2.84 -24.92 -0.03
N ASN A 372 3.75 -23.97 0.18
CA ASN A 372 4.36 -23.71 1.49
C ASN A 372 3.30 -23.24 2.51
N ILE A 373 2.41 -22.32 2.12
CA ILE A 373 1.28 -21.90 2.95
C ILE A 373 0.44 -23.11 3.37
N LEU A 374 0.17 -24.04 2.46
CA LEU A 374 -0.63 -25.23 2.73
C LEU A 374 0.09 -26.29 3.57
N HIS A 375 1.42 -26.42 3.47
CA HIS A 375 2.11 -27.62 3.95
C HIS A 375 3.40 -27.39 4.75
N GLN A 376 4.12 -26.28 4.57
CA GLN A 376 5.42 -26.07 5.20
C GLN A 376 5.28 -25.81 6.72
N PRO A 377 6.02 -26.50 7.60
CA PRO A 377 6.03 -26.18 9.02
C PRO A 377 6.49 -24.74 9.29
N LEU A 378 5.83 -24.05 10.22
CA LEU A 378 6.24 -22.72 10.66
C LEU A 378 7.58 -22.82 11.42
N THR A 379 8.58 -22.05 10.99
CA THR A 379 9.91 -22.02 11.61
C THR A 379 10.27 -20.62 12.09
N PHE A 380 11.05 -20.53 13.17
CA PHE A 380 11.46 -19.26 13.77
C PHE A 380 12.99 -19.12 13.71
N PRO A 381 13.54 -18.18 12.93
CA PRO A 381 14.98 -18.02 12.82
C PRO A 381 15.59 -17.55 14.15
N ALA A 382 16.58 -18.31 14.67
CA ALA A 382 17.18 -18.06 15.98
C ALA A 382 17.77 -16.64 16.14
N ARG A 383 18.29 -16.06 15.04
CA ARG A 383 18.88 -14.71 15.02
C ARG A 383 17.96 -13.58 15.50
N PHE A 384 16.64 -13.77 15.45
CA PHE A 384 15.68 -12.76 15.91
C PHE A 384 15.33 -12.88 17.39
N GLY A 385 15.79 -13.94 18.08
CA GLY A 385 15.64 -14.05 19.53
C GLY A 385 14.19 -14.06 20.04
N LEU A 386 13.23 -14.52 19.22
CA LEU A 386 11.80 -14.37 19.54
C LEU A 386 11.41 -15.09 20.84
N SER A 387 10.65 -14.42 21.69
CA SER A 387 10.16 -14.91 22.97
C SER A 387 9.19 -16.09 22.81
N SER A 388 9.01 -16.86 23.89
CA SER A 388 8.05 -17.98 23.92
C SER A 388 6.62 -17.49 23.66
N ALA A 389 6.23 -16.34 24.24
CA ALA A 389 4.94 -15.71 24.03
C ALA A 389 4.74 -15.30 22.57
N THR A 390 5.74 -14.68 21.93
CA THR A 390 5.68 -14.31 20.51
C THR A 390 5.53 -15.53 19.61
N LYS A 391 6.33 -16.57 19.84
CA LYS A 391 6.22 -17.84 19.09
C LYS A 391 4.86 -18.51 19.29
N SER A 392 4.32 -18.48 20.50
CA SER A 392 2.98 -18.99 20.82
C SER A 392 1.90 -18.26 20.04
N LEU A 393 1.93 -16.91 20.05
CA LEU A 393 0.97 -16.08 19.32
C LEU A 393 1.01 -16.39 17.82
N LEU A 394 2.20 -16.41 17.22
CA LEU A 394 2.37 -16.64 15.79
C LEU A 394 1.91 -18.04 15.38
N ARG A 395 2.14 -19.07 16.20
CA ARG A 395 1.59 -20.41 15.95
C ARG A 395 0.06 -20.42 15.96
N GLY A 396 -0.56 -19.73 16.92
CA GLY A 396 -2.02 -19.68 17.02
C GLY A 396 -2.69 -18.86 15.92
N LEU A 397 -2.06 -17.78 15.45
CA LEU A 397 -2.56 -16.98 14.30
C LEU A 397 -2.33 -17.69 12.96
N LEU A 398 -1.22 -18.41 12.82
CA LEU A 398 -0.84 -19.17 11.62
C LEU A 398 -1.24 -20.65 11.72
N GLU A 399 -2.28 -20.95 12.50
CA GLU A 399 -2.95 -22.25 12.50
C GLU A 399 -3.73 -22.41 11.18
N ARG A 400 -3.55 -23.54 10.51
CA ARG A 400 -4.11 -23.76 9.18
C ARG A 400 -5.59 -24.06 9.22
N ASP A 401 -6.03 -24.75 10.27
CA ASP A 401 -7.46 -24.97 10.49
C ASP A 401 -8.10 -23.67 11.05
N PRO A 402 -8.96 -22.99 10.27
CA PRO A 402 -9.58 -21.74 10.72
C PRO A 402 -10.49 -21.92 11.94
N THR A 403 -10.91 -23.15 12.27
CA THR A 403 -11.78 -23.43 13.42
C THR A 403 -11.03 -23.48 14.75
N THR A 404 -9.72 -23.74 14.71
CA THR A 404 -8.84 -23.78 15.90
C THR A 404 -7.87 -22.60 15.94
N ARG A 405 -7.81 -21.79 14.88
CA ARG A 405 -7.06 -20.53 14.82
C ARG A 405 -7.56 -19.55 15.88
N LEU A 406 -6.62 -18.76 16.43
CA LEU A 406 -6.95 -17.75 17.43
C LEU A 406 -8.02 -16.77 16.93
N THR A 407 -9.01 -16.53 17.79
CA THR A 407 -10.08 -15.55 17.61
C THR A 407 -9.75 -14.25 18.34
N GLU A 408 -10.53 -13.19 18.13
CA GLU A 408 -10.35 -11.91 18.84
C GLU A 408 -10.33 -12.09 20.36
N GLU A 409 -11.28 -12.86 20.90
CA GLU A 409 -11.39 -13.10 22.35
C GLU A 409 -10.12 -13.75 22.90
N SER A 410 -9.67 -14.83 22.26
CA SER A 410 -8.45 -15.55 22.63
C SER A 410 -7.20 -14.69 22.45
N LEU A 411 -7.16 -13.83 21.42
CA LEU A 411 -6.05 -12.88 21.20
C LEU A 411 -5.96 -11.86 22.32
N ARG A 412 -7.09 -11.28 22.75
CA ARG A 412 -7.10 -10.27 23.82
C ARG A 412 -6.58 -10.78 25.16
N GLN A 413 -6.69 -12.08 25.40
CA GLN A 413 -6.24 -12.78 26.62
C GLN A 413 -4.85 -13.41 26.47
N HIS A 414 -4.26 -13.41 25.27
CA HIS A 414 -3.02 -14.13 25.01
C HIS A 414 -1.83 -13.54 25.81
N PRO A 415 -0.92 -14.36 26.37
CA PRO A 415 0.22 -13.89 27.19
C PRO A 415 1.12 -12.85 26.51
N PHE A 416 1.17 -12.83 25.19
CA PHE A 416 1.87 -11.80 24.42
C PHE A 416 1.37 -10.38 24.73
N PHE A 417 0.08 -10.22 25.08
CA PHE A 417 -0.53 -8.95 25.45
C PHE A 417 -0.69 -8.77 26.98
N ALA A 418 -0.08 -9.62 27.81
CA ALA A 418 -0.24 -9.59 29.27
C ALA A 418 0.04 -8.20 29.90
N GLY A 419 -0.94 -7.64 30.60
CA GLY A 419 -0.86 -6.31 31.22
C GLY A 419 -1.25 -5.14 30.32
N LEU A 420 -1.68 -5.39 29.08
CA LEU A 420 -2.20 -4.34 28.20
C LEU A 420 -3.63 -3.95 28.60
N ASN A 421 -3.89 -2.65 28.75
CA ASN A 421 -5.24 -2.12 28.91
C ASN A 421 -5.85 -1.81 27.53
N TRP A 422 -6.74 -2.67 27.05
CA TRP A 422 -7.41 -2.54 25.74
C TRP A 422 -8.27 -1.28 25.63
N THR A 423 -8.94 -0.86 26.72
CA THR A 423 -9.77 0.35 26.74
C THR A 423 -8.90 1.59 26.60
N ALA A 424 -7.79 1.67 27.34
CA ALA A 424 -6.83 2.76 27.23
C ALA A 424 -6.15 2.78 25.85
N LEU A 425 -5.89 1.61 25.25
CA LEU A 425 -5.37 1.50 23.89
C LEU A 425 -6.32 2.14 22.88
N VAL A 426 -7.59 1.72 22.85
CA VAL A 426 -8.60 2.26 21.92
C VAL A 426 -8.83 3.75 22.14
N ALA A 427 -8.78 4.22 23.39
CA ALA A 427 -8.84 5.64 23.73
C ALA A 427 -7.56 6.44 23.35
N LYS A 428 -6.56 5.81 22.71
CA LYS A 428 -5.24 6.38 22.38
C LYS A 428 -4.51 6.98 23.59
N GLN A 429 -4.71 6.41 24.77
CA GLN A 429 -4.04 6.83 26.02
C GLN A 429 -2.70 6.13 26.25
N ILE A 430 -2.34 5.15 25.41
CA ILE A 430 -1.05 4.47 25.45
C ILE A 430 -0.14 5.09 24.39
N LYS A 431 1.00 5.62 24.84
CA LYS A 431 1.99 6.27 23.96
C LYS A 431 2.57 5.27 22.94
N PRO A 432 2.56 5.58 21.63
CA PRO A 432 3.21 4.74 20.64
C PRO A 432 4.73 4.59 20.88
N PRO A 433 5.30 3.40 20.62
CA PRO A 433 6.73 3.15 20.80
C PRO A 433 7.60 3.81 19.72
N PHE A 434 6.99 4.26 18.62
CA PHE A 434 7.63 4.98 17.54
C PHE A 434 6.73 6.13 17.09
N LYS A 435 7.28 7.34 17.07
CA LYS A 435 6.62 8.52 16.49
C LYS A 435 7.29 8.85 15.15
N PRO A 436 6.55 8.84 14.02
CA PRO A 436 7.09 9.24 12.73
C PRO A 436 7.67 10.65 12.80
N ARG A 437 8.83 10.86 12.16
CA ARG A 437 9.39 12.21 12.08
C ARG A 437 8.55 13.01 11.08
N VAL A 438 8.14 14.21 11.47
CA VAL A 438 7.36 15.13 10.65
C VAL A 438 7.79 16.56 11.01
N ASN A 439 8.30 17.32 10.04
CA ASN A 439 8.81 18.67 10.28
C ASN A 439 7.76 19.76 9.96
N SER A 440 6.73 19.44 9.17
CA SER A 440 5.60 20.34 8.86
C SER A 440 4.35 19.53 8.46
N PRO A 441 3.14 20.12 8.44
CA PRO A 441 1.92 19.41 8.05
C PRO A 441 1.93 18.86 6.62
N THR A 442 2.78 19.37 5.73
CA THR A 442 2.93 18.92 4.34
C THR A 442 4.26 18.19 4.08
N ASP A 443 4.98 17.85 5.15
CA ASP A 443 6.21 17.06 5.09
C ASP A 443 5.89 15.60 4.73
N LEU A 444 6.32 15.21 3.54
CA LEU A 444 6.10 13.88 2.99
C LEU A 444 7.35 12.98 3.04
N GLN A 445 8.30 13.23 3.96
CA GLN A 445 9.51 12.41 4.07
C GLN A 445 9.25 10.93 4.41
N ASN A 446 8.06 10.60 4.93
CA ASN A 446 7.62 9.23 5.21
C ASN A 446 6.92 8.55 4.01
N PHE A 447 6.87 9.22 2.86
CA PHE A 447 6.28 8.72 1.62
C PHE A 447 7.36 8.46 0.57
N ASP A 448 7.08 7.57 -0.38
CA ASP A 448 8.02 7.28 -1.45
C ASP A 448 8.18 8.50 -2.39
N ASN A 449 9.43 8.96 -2.53
CA ASN A 449 9.82 10.09 -3.37
C ASN A 449 9.43 9.93 -4.85
N GLU A 450 9.17 8.70 -5.32
CA GLU A 450 8.66 8.46 -6.66
C GLU A 450 7.34 9.21 -6.90
N PHE A 451 6.44 9.25 -5.91
CA PHE A 451 5.11 9.85 -6.07
C PHE A 451 5.13 11.34 -5.73
N THR A 452 5.80 11.70 -4.64
CA THR A 452 5.80 13.09 -4.13
C THR A 452 6.52 14.08 -5.03
N ARG A 453 7.38 13.60 -5.94
CA ARG A 453 8.05 14.39 -6.99
C ARG A 453 7.28 14.44 -8.31
N THR A 454 6.16 13.72 -8.43
CA THR A 454 5.31 13.81 -9.62
C THR A 454 4.58 15.15 -9.60
N SER A 455 4.65 15.90 -10.71
CA SER A 455 3.87 17.13 -10.84
C SER A 455 2.38 16.81 -10.68
N VAL A 456 1.70 17.65 -9.92
CA VAL A 456 0.23 17.66 -9.89
C VAL A 456 -0.20 18.16 -11.26
N GLY A 457 -0.42 17.26 -12.20
CA GLY A 457 -1.08 17.62 -13.46
C GLY A 457 -2.45 18.21 -13.15
N THR A 458 -2.90 19.13 -13.99
CA THR A 458 -4.19 19.82 -13.88
C THR A 458 -5.32 18.78 -13.71
N LEU A 459 -5.84 18.65 -12.49
CA LEU A 459 -7.08 17.90 -12.25
C LEU A 459 -8.30 18.68 -12.73
N THR A 460 -8.11 19.93 -13.17
CA THR A 460 -9.13 20.92 -13.51
C THR A 460 -9.37 21.11 -15.02
N ASP A 461 -8.76 20.31 -15.92
CA ASP A 461 -9.02 20.48 -17.35
C ASP A 461 -10.34 19.82 -17.77
N ASN A 462 -11.36 20.67 -17.97
CA ASN A 462 -12.60 20.50 -18.77
C ASN A 462 -13.68 19.50 -18.33
N ASP A 463 -13.92 19.32 -17.03
CA ASP A 463 -15.17 18.68 -16.57
C ASP A 463 -16.24 19.76 -16.33
N THR A 464 -16.88 20.23 -17.41
CA THR A 464 -18.15 20.97 -17.29
C THR A 464 -19.11 20.18 -16.41
N VAL A 465 -19.69 20.85 -15.42
CA VAL A 465 -20.92 20.42 -14.73
C VAL A 465 -22.01 20.34 -15.80
N GLY A 466 -22.10 19.20 -16.47
CA GLY A 466 -23.15 18.90 -17.44
C GLY A 466 -24.40 18.51 -16.67
N GLY A 467 -25.48 19.26 -16.90
CA GLY A 467 -26.78 19.05 -16.29
C GLY A 467 -27.36 17.67 -16.54
N ASP A 468 -28.32 17.34 -15.68
CA ASP A 468 -29.26 16.23 -15.85
C ASP A 468 -29.83 16.25 -17.27
N ASP A 469 -29.56 15.21 -18.06
CA ASP A 469 -30.23 14.72 -19.28
C ASP A 469 -29.34 13.59 -19.86
N ASP A 470 -29.73 12.36 -20.20
CA ASP A 470 -30.90 11.51 -20.00
C ASP A 470 -30.41 10.07 -20.42
N ASP A 471 -31.03 9.00 -19.90
CA ASP A 471 -31.03 7.61 -20.43
C ASP A 471 -29.83 6.61 -20.32
N ASP A 472 -28.75 6.88 -19.58
CA ASP A 472 -27.82 5.79 -19.16
C ASP A 472 -27.93 5.58 -17.64
N VAL A 473 -28.23 4.35 -17.20
CA VAL A 473 -28.21 3.98 -15.79
C VAL A 473 -26.79 4.24 -15.27
N ASP A 474 -26.56 5.32 -14.51
CA ASP A 474 -25.26 5.57 -13.89
C ASP A 474 -24.97 4.41 -12.92
N ASP A 475 -24.07 3.52 -13.34
CA ASP A 475 -23.55 2.37 -12.59
C ASP A 475 -23.09 2.75 -11.16
N PHE A 476 -22.85 4.03 -10.91
CA PHE A 476 -22.40 4.62 -9.66
C PHE A 476 -23.50 5.41 -8.92
N GLN A 477 -24.78 5.14 -9.22
CA GLN A 477 -25.90 5.77 -8.52
C GLN A 477 -25.77 5.56 -7.00
N GLY A 478 -25.91 6.68 -6.27
CA GLY A 478 -25.81 6.69 -4.82
C GLY A 478 -24.38 6.68 -4.27
N PHE A 479 -23.34 6.90 -5.08
CA PHE A 479 -21.93 6.98 -4.62
C PHE A 479 -21.66 8.15 -3.66
N SER A 480 -22.29 9.30 -3.87
CA SER A 480 -22.09 10.49 -3.03
C SER A 480 -22.45 10.22 -1.57
N PHE A 481 -21.62 10.71 -0.66
CA PHE A 481 -21.75 10.52 0.78
C PHE A 481 -21.02 11.65 1.51
N THR A 482 -21.61 12.17 2.59
CA THR A 482 -20.90 13.02 3.54
C THR A 482 -21.04 12.40 4.92
N ILE A 483 -19.94 12.34 5.67
CA ILE A 483 -19.97 11.82 7.03
C ILE A 483 -20.92 12.67 7.88
N PRO A 484 -21.92 12.06 8.56
CA PRO A 484 -22.78 12.80 9.46
C PRO A 484 -21.96 13.44 10.58
N THR A 485 -22.28 14.67 10.93
CA THR A 485 -21.72 15.30 12.13
C THR A 485 -22.16 14.46 13.32
N THR A 486 -21.24 13.71 13.91
CA THR A 486 -21.56 12.86 15.05
C THR A 486 -21.79 13.77 16.24
N THR A 487 -23.04 14.13 16.52
CA THR A 487 -23.44 14.43 17.90
C THR A 487 -23.16 13.15 18.67
N ALA A 488 -22.34 13.23 19.72
CA ALA A 488 -21.96 12.10 20.56
C ALA A 488 -23.19 11.28 20.99
N ASN A 489 -23.52 10.20 20.24
CA ASN A 489 -24.27 9.00 20.63
C ASN A 489 -24.82 8.24 19.40
N GLY A 490 -24.22 7.09 19.10
CA GLY A 490 -24.96 5.84 18.79
C GLY A 490 -25.56 5.61 17.39
N SER A 491 -24.86 4.76 16.62
CA SER A 491 -25.34 3.83 15.58
C SER A 491 -26.17 4.35 14.39
N HIS A 492 -25.59 4.23 13.19
CA HIS A 492 -26.30 4.37 11.90
C HIS A 492 -26.83 3.00 11.41
N PRO A 493 -28.11 2.89 10.99
CA PRO A 493 -28.58 1.77 10.20
C PRO A 493 -28.10 1.90 8.74
N LEU A 494 -27.82 0.74 8.11
CA LEU A 494 -27.43 0.64 6.70
C LEU A 494 -28.53 1.23 5.79
N PRO A 495 -28.18 1.99 4.73
CA PRO A 495 -29.16 2.40 3.73
C PRO A 495 -29.73 1.18 3.00
N ALA A 496 -31.06 1.05 3.01
CA ALA A 496 -31.75 0.02 2.25
C ALA A 496 -31.69 0.34 0.74
N ARG A 497 -31.08 -0.53 -0.06
CA ARG A 497 -31.22 -0.48 -1.52
C ARG A 497 -32.64 -0.88 -1.89
N LYS A 498 -33.36 -0.03 -2.65
CA LYS A 498 -34.61 -0.40 -3.30
C LYS A 498 -34.33 -1.51 -4.31
N HIS A 499 -35.05 -2.63 -4.19
CA HIS A 499 -35.03 -3.70 -5.18
C HIS A 499 -35.56 -3.19 -6.52
N PRO A 500 -34.97 -3.57 -7.66
CA PRO A 500 -35.62 -3.38 -8.95
C PRO A 500 -36.86 -4.29 -9.00
N THR A 501 -38.03 -3.70 -9.19
CA THR A 501 -39.28 -4.41 -9.43
C THR A 501 -39.18 -5.15 -10.77
N ASN A 502 -39.14 -6.48 -10.72
CA ASN A 502 -39.31 -7.33 -11.89
C ASN A 502 -40.72 -7.14 -12.47
N GLY A 503 -40.84 -6.33 -13.51
CA GLY A 503 -42.01 -6.29 -14.40
C GLY A 503 -42.03 -7.52 -15.30
N ALA A 504 -42.51 -8.65 -14.78
CA ALA A 504 -42.81 -9.82 -15.60
C ALA A 504 -44.13 -9.59 -16.36
N ARG A 505 -44.02 -9.25 -17.64
CA ARG A 505 -45.14 -9.13 -18.58
C ARG A 505 -45.65 -10.54 -18.91
N LEU A 506 -46.72 -10.96 -18.23
CA LEU A 506 -47.53 -12.13 -18.60
C LEU A 506 -48.15 -11.90 -19.98
N GLN A 507 -47.66 -12.58 -21.01
CA GLN A 507 -48.44 -12.83 -22.22
C GLN A 507 -49.31 -14.07 -21.99
N ARG A 508 -50.62 -13.84 -21.85
CA ARG A 508 -51.64 -14.88 -21.95
C ARG A 508 -51.79 -15.27 -23.42
N GLY A 509 -51.69 -16.55 -23.71
CA GLY A 509 -52.11 -17.12 -24.99
C GLY A 509 -53.64 -17.16 -25.13
N HIS A 510 -54.10 -16.99 -26.36
CA HIS A 510 -55.32 -17.46 -27.03
C HIS A 510 -54.92 -17.48 -28.52
N SER A 511 -55.36 -18.32 -29.44
CA SER A 511 -56.15 -19.55 -29.51
C SER A 511 -56.19 -19.86 -31.02
N MET A 512 -56.12 -21.14 -31.38
CA MET A 512 -56.66 -21.80 -32.58
C MET A 512 -56.69 -21.03 -33.92
N SER A 513 -55.90 -21.50 -34.89
CA SER A 513 -56.36 -22.24 -36.09
C SER A 513 -55.20 -22.47 -37.03
#